data_AF-A0A7C3QX37-F1
#
_entry.id   AF-A0A7C3QX37-F1
#
_cell.length_a   1.000
_cell.length_b   1.000
_cell.length_c   1.000
_cell.angle_alpha   90.00
_cell.angle_beta   90.00
_cell.angle_gamma   90.00
#
_symmetry.space_group_name_H-M   'P 1'
#
loop_
_entity.id
_entity.type
_entity.pdbx_description
1 polymer ?
#
loop_
_entity_poly.entity_id
_entity_poly.type
_entity_poly.pdbx_seq_one_letter_code
_entity_poly.pdbx_strand_id
1 'polypeptide(L)'
;MEVYKLRCTNCGAPLPAPKPGDSWVRCEYCGYTNKIVDASKYTENLKQELEKWIREILPPTIITSTTVDVAARYQIFQNLIKPKVSLTRANVRARYLQQLSQPIMPLITSSPLPIDDSRRYFEEALKIESLKDFAVAEEDQKLLNETLVYEYLTAYLANMLRALSKNDV
;
A
#
# COMPACT_ATOMS: atom_id res chain seq x y z
N MET A 1 3.51 7.30 -15.29
CA MET A 1 4.52 6.44 -14.65
C MET A 1 5.38 7.33 -13.75
N GLU A 2 5.15 7.28 -12.43
CA GLU A 2 6.12 7.63 -11.36
C GLU A 2 5.53 7.12 -10.02
N VAL A 3 5.23 5.82 -9.96
CA VAL A 3 4.64 5.16 -8.77
C VAL A 3 5.68 5.02 -7.64
N TYR A 4 6.96 5.26 -7.95
CA TYR A 4 8.11 4.99 -7.09
C TYR A 4 8.69 6.26 -6.48
N LYS A 5 7.90 6.92 -5.64
CA LYS A 5 8.45 7.91 -4.70
C LYS A 5 9.24 7.18 -3.61
N LEU A 6 10.29 7.83 -3.10
CA LEU A 6 11.11 7.33 -2.00
C LEU A 6 10.22 6.86 -0.84
N ARG A 7 10.48 5.67 -0.27
CA ARG A 7 9.67 5.08 0.81
C ARG A 7 10.44 4.95 2.13
N CYS A 8 9.72 5.10 3.24
CA CYS A 8 10.26 4.94 4.58
C CYS A 8 10.62 3.47 4.84
N THR A 9 11.85 3.20 5.27
CA THR A 9 12.32 1.83 5.55
C THR A 9 11.64 1.22 6.78
N ASN A 10 11.14 2.06 7.69
CA ASN A 10 10.52 1.63 8.94
C ASN A 10 9.01 1.33 8.79
N CYS A 11 8.26 2.15 8.05
CA CYS A 11 6.80 1.99 7.97
C CYS A 11 6.24 1.92 6.55
N GLY A 12 7.06 1.94 5.49
CA GLY A 12 6.61 1.86 4.10
C GLY A 12 5.93 3.13 3.53
N ALA A 13 5.64 4.11 4.38
CA ALA A 13 4.98 5.35 3.95
C ALA A 13 5.82 6.15 2.93
N PRO A 14 5.18 6.92 2.03
CA PRO A 14 5.91 7.81 1.12
C PRO A 14 6.71 8.85 1.89
N LEU A 15 7.93 9.10 1.45
CA LEU A 15 8.81 10.15 1.98
C LEU A 15 8.70 11.41 1.11
N PRO A 16 8.87 12.60 1.72
CA PRO A 16 8.95 13.84 0.96
C PRO A 16 10.17 13.83 0.04
N ALA A 17 10.11 14.60 -1.05
CA ALA A 17 11.24 14.74 -1.96
C ALA A 17 12.46 15.33 -1.21
N PRO A 18 13.64 14.69 -1.30
CA PRO A 18 14.83 15.20 -0.64
C PRO A 18 15.27 16.52 -1.28
N LYS A 19 15.77 17.46 -0.46
CA LYS A 19 16.40 18.68 -0.99
C LYS A 19 17.79 18.34 -1.53
N PRO A 20 18.30 19.06 -2.55
CA PRO A 20 19.65 18.87 -3.05
C PRO A 20 20.68 19.04 -1.92
N GLY A 21 21.51 18.02 -1.68
CA GLY A 21 22.56 18.06 -0.65
C GLY A 21 22.18 17.45 0.70
N ASP A 22 20.90 17.14 0.96
CA ASP A 22 20.51 16.43 2.17
C ASP A 22 20.94 14.96 2.09
N SER A 23 21.37 14.40 3.22
CA SER A 23 21.70 12.96 3.37
C SER A 23 20.62 12.17 4.11
N TRP A 24 19.71 12.87 4.78
CA TRP A 24 18.69 12.31 5.67
C TRP A 24 17.34 12.97 5.41
N VAL A 25 16.28 12.19 5.56
CA VAL A 25 14.89 12.67 5.44
C VAL A 25 14.04 12.09 6.56
N ARG A 26 13.30 12.95 7.26
CA ARG A 26 12.40 12.52 8.34
C ARG A 26 11.05 12.11 7.75
N CYS A 27 10.54 10.95 8.15
CA CYS A 27 9.21 10.49 7.77
C CYS A 27 8.14 11.27 8.55
N GLU A 28 7.20 11.89 7.84
CA GLU A 28 6.09 12.66 8.42
C GLU A 28 5.03 11.79 9.10
N TYR A 29 4.98 10.49 8.75
CA TYR A 29 3.94 9.58 9.25
C TYR A 29 4.35 8.80 10.50
N CYS A 30 5.59 8.32 10.58
CA CYS A 30 6.08 7.55 11.73
C CYS A 30 7.21 8.23 12.51
N GLY A 31 7.69 9.39 12.05
CA GLY A 31 8.75 10.16 12.69
C GLY A 31 10.17 9.62 12.50
N TYR A 32 10.35 8.45 11.87
CA TYR A 32 11.67 7.83 11.66
C TYR A 32 12.54 8.62 10.68
N THR A 33 13.81 8.84 11.03
CA THR A 33 14.79 9.49 10.17
C THR A 33 15.45 8.47 9.27
N ASN A 34 15.22 8.59 7.96
CA ASN A 34 15.76 7.68 6.96
C ASN A 34 17.01 8.30 6.33
N LYS A 35 18.07 7.51 6.15
CA LYS A 35 19.15 7.88 5.24
C LYS A 35 18.64 7.72 3.81
N ILE A 36 18.87 8.72 2.96
CA ILE A 36 18.31 8.71 1.59
C ILE A 36 18.78 7.49 0.81
N VAL A 37 20.07 7.12 0.96
CA VAL A 37 20.65 5.93 0.32
C VAL A 37 19.90 4.65 0.69
N ASP A 38 19.55 4.49 1.97
CA ASP A 38 18.87 3.29 2.46
C ASP A 38 17.41 3.25 1.99
N ALA A 39 16.74 4.40 2.00
CA ALA A 39 15.38 4.54 1.50
C ALA A 39 15.28 4.32 -0.02
N SER A 40 16.28 4.76 -0.78
CA SER A 40 16.39 4.50 -2.22
C SER A 40 16.60 3.01 -2.49
N LYS A 41 17.54 2.38 -1.78
CA LYS A 41 17.77 0.92 -1.89
C LYS A 41 16.51 0.13 -1.55
N TYR A 42 15.82 0.53 -0.49
CA TYR A 42 14.56 -0.08 -0.10
C TYR A 42 13.49 0.05 -1.20
N THR A 43 13.35 1.23 -1.78
CA THR A 43 12.39 1.49 -2.86
C THR A 43 12.71 0.66 -4.11
N GLU A 44 13.99 0.48 -4.43
CA GLU A 44 14.42 -0.37 -5.56
C GLU A 44 14.11 -1.84 -5.31
N ASN A 45 14.35 -2.35 -4.09
CA ASN A 45 13.97 -3.72 -3.73
C ASN A 45 12.46 -3.93 -3.84
N LEU A 46 11.65 -2.98 -3.35
CA LEU A 46 10.19 -3.03 -3.47
C LEU A 46 9.75 -3.07 -4.93
N LYS A 47 10.41 -2.31 -5.80
CA LYS A 47 10.13 -2.33 -7.23
C LYS A 47 10.41 -3.70 -7.84
N GLN A 48 11.51 -4.35 -7.48
CA GLN A 48 11.83 -5.70 -7.96
C GLN A 48 10.79 -6.73 -7.48
N GLU A 49 10.37 -6.64 -6.22
CA GLU A 49 9.30 -7.50 -5.68
C GLU A 49 7.97 -7.27 -6.40
N LEU A 50 7.64 -6.01 -6.69
CA LEU A 50 6.46 -5.64 -7.44
C LEU A 50 6.50 -6.20 -8.86
N GLU A 51 7.63 -6.05 -9.57
CA GLU A 51 7.81 -6.59 -10.91
C GLU A 51 7.66 -8.12 -10.93
N LYS A 52 8.23 -8.81 -9.92
CA LYS A 52 8.06 -10.25 -9.76
C LYS A 52 6.59 -10.62 -9.56
N TRP A 53 5.91 -9.91 -8.67
CA TRP A 53 4.49 -10.14 -8.38
C TRP A 53 3.60 -9.92 -9.61
N ILE A 54 3.87 -8.88 -10.41
CA ILE A 54 3.16 -8.65 -11.68
C ILE A 54 3.32 -9.84 -12.62
N ARG A 55 4.53 -10.40 -12.73
CA ARG A 55 4.82 -11.59 -13.55
C ARG A 55 4.14 -12.87 -13.05
N GLU A 56 3.88 -12.98 -11.74
CA GLU A 56 3.15 -14.13 -11.18
C GLU A 56 1.65 -14.08 -11.48
N ILE A 57 1.07 -12.89 -11.59
CA ILE A 57 -0.36 -12.69 -11.88
C ILE A 57 -0.63 -12.74 -13.38
N LEU A 58 0.27 -12.19 -14.19
CA LEU A 58 0.08 -12.08 -15.64
C LEU A 58 0.78 -13.23 -16.37
N PRO A 59 0.07 -13.93 -17.29
CA PRO A 59 0.71 -14.90 -18.18
C PRO A 59 1.86 -14.27 -18.98
N PRO A 60 2.98 -14.98 -19.20
CA PRO A 60 4.15 -14.44 -19.89
C PRO A 60 3.88 -14.00 -21.33
N THR A 61 2.84 -14.54 -21.98
CA THR A 61 2.39 -14.17 -23.33
C THR A 61 1.84 -12.74 -23.45
N ILE A 62 1.50 -12.09 -22.33
CA ILE A 62 0.91 -10.75 -22.29
C ILE A 62 1.99 -9.66 -22.10
N ILE A 63 3.17 -10.05 -21.59
CA ILE A 63 4.23 -9.12 -21.13
C ILE A 63 4.99 -8.47 -22.30
N THR A 64 4.86 -8.99 -23.53
CA THR A 64 5.56 -8.47 -24.73
C THR A 64 4.71 -7.53 -25.58
N SER A 65 3.42 -7.36 -25.28
CA SER A 65 2.55 -6.49 -26.06
C SER A 65 2.54 -5.07 -25.47
N THR A 66 3.20 -4.13 -26.15
CA THR A 66 3.18 -2.70 -25.83
C THR A 66 1.78 -2.07 -26.02
N THR A 67 0.81 -2.83 -26.51
CA THR A 67 -0.60 -2.47 -26.63
C THR A 67 -1.45 -3.69 -26.33
N VAL A 68 -1.62 -4.05 -25.05
CA VAL A 68 -2.68 -5.00 -24.70
C VAL A 68 -4.00 -4.35 -25.11
N ASP A 69 -4.68 -4.98 -26.08
CA ASP A 69 -5.99 -4.56 -26.57
C ASP A 69 -6.91 -4.25 -25.37
N VAL A 70 -7.73 -3.21 -25.50
CA VAL A 70 -8.66 -2.77 -24.45
C VAL A 70 -9.52 -3.96 -23.98
N ALA A 71 -9.93 -4.81 -24.91
CA ALA A 71 -10.66 -6.05 -24.62
C ALA A 71 -9.82 -7.04 -23.81
N ALA A 72 -8.55 -7.24 -24.16
CA ALA A 72 -7.66 -8.14 -23.42
C ALA A 72 -7.37 -7.63 -21.99
N ARG A 73 -7.17 -6.32 -21.80
CA ARG A 73 -7.00 -5.73 -20.46
C ARG A 73 -8.22 -5.95 -19.58
N TYR A 74 -9.40 -5.70 -20.14
CA TYR A 74 -10.66 -5.94 -19.45
C TYR A 74 -10.80 -7.42 -19.04
N GLN A 75 -10.52 -8.36 -19.95
CA GLN A 75 -10.59 -9.80 -19.65
C GLN A 75 -9.58 -10.25 -18.58
N ILE A 76 -8.34 -9.76 -18.64
CA ILE A 76 -7.34 -10.00 -17.59
C ILE A 76 -7.84 -9.49 -16.25
N PHE A 77 -8.41 -8.28 -16.24
CA PHE A 77 -8.91 -7.68 -15.02
C PHE A 77 -10.05 -8.50 -14.42
N GLN A 78 -11.08 -8.83 -15.20
CA GLN A 78 -12.25 -9.57 -14.71
C GLN A 78 -11.87 -10.97 -14.20
N ASN A 79 -11.01 -11.69 -14.91
CA ASN A 79 -10.75 -13.10 -14.62
C ASN A 79 -9.66 -13.33 -13.57
N LEU A 80 -8.61 -12.48 -13.53
CA LEU A 80 -7.43 -12.73 -12.70
C LEU A 80 -7.28 -11.72 -11.55
N ILE A 81 -7.57 -10.44 -11.81
CA ILE A 81 -7.28 -9.35 -10.88
C ILE A 81 -8.46 -9.12 -9.93
N LYS A 82 -9.66 -8.96 -10.48
CA LYS A 82 -10.88 -8.58 -9.75
C LYS A 82 -11.20 -9.52 -8.59
N PRO A 83 -11.10 -10.87 -8.71
CA PRO A 83 -11.36 -11.76 -7.58
C PRO A 83 -10.40 -11.54 -6.41
N LYS A 84 -9.10 -11.34 -6.71
CA LYS A 84 -8.07 -11.10 -5.69
C LYS A 84 -8.28 -9.75 -5.01
N VAL A 85 -8.46 -8.68 -5.80
CA VAL A 85 -8.68 -7.32 -5.29
C VAL A 85 -9.97 -7.26 -4.46
N SER A 86 -11.04 -7.93 -4.88
CA SER A 86 -12.31 -7.95 -4.15
C SER A 86 -12.19 -8.61 -2.78
N LEU A 87 -11.45 -9.72 -2.70
CA LEU A 87 -11.15 -10.38 -1.43
C LEU A 87 -10.28 -9.49 -0.54
N THR A 88 -9.20 -8.91 -1.08
CA THR A 88 -8.35 -7.96 -0.35
C THR A 88 -9.17 -6.79 0.19
N ARG A 89 -10.04 -6.19 -0.64
CA ARG A 89 -10.94 -5.10 -0.24
C ARG A 89 -11.82 -5.48 0.94
N ALA A 90 -12.43 -6.67 0.90
CA ALA A 90 -13.28 -7.14 2.00
C ALA A 90 -12.50 -7.28 3.30
N ASN A 91 -11.30 -7.87 3.23
CA ASN A 91 -10.42 -8.06 4.39
C ASN A 91 -9.92 -6.72 4.97
N VAL A 92 -9.38 -5.84 4.14
CA VAL A 92 -8.86 -4.54 4.60
C VAL A 92 -9.98 -3.66 5.14
N ARG A 93 -11.17 -3.67 4.54
CA ARG A 93 -12.33 -2.94 5.06
C ARG A 93 -12.75 -3.46 6.43
N ALA A 94 -12.79 -4.78 6.62
CA ALA A 94 -13.11 -5.37 7.92
C ALA A 94 -12.07 -4.97 8.98
N ARG A 95 -10.78 -4.99 8.63
CA ARG A 95 -9.69 -4.55 9.52
C ARG A 95 -9.79 -3.07 9.87
N TYR A 96 -10.01 -2.22 8.89
CA TYR A 96 -10.22 -0.78 9.10
C TYR A 96 -11.37 -0.51 10.07
N LEU A 97 -12.52 -1.13 9.86
CA LEU A 97 -13.68 -0.98 10.76
C LEU A 97 -13.40 -1.53 12.17
N GLN A 98 -12.66 -2.64 12.28
CA GLN A 98 -12.24 -3.20 13.56
C GLN A 98 -11.29 -2.25 14.33
N GLN A 99 -10.41 -1.54 13.64
CA GLN A 99 -9.55 -0.53 14.24
C GLN A 99 -10.37 0.71 14.68
N LEU A 100 -11.32 1.16 13.85
CA LEU A 100 -12.22 2.27 14.20
C LEU A 100 -13.17 1.96 15.36
N SER A 101 -13.53 0.69 15.55
CA SER A 101 -14.35 0.30 16.70
C SER A 101 -13.58 0.32 18.03
N GLN A 102 -12.26 0.53 18.00
CA GLN A 102 -11.48 0.68 19.23
C GLN A 102 -11.74 2.05 19.84
N PRO A 103 -12.06 2.12 21.14
CA PRO A 103 -12.21 3.40 21.80
C PRO A 103 -10.83 4.06 21.88
N ILE A 104 -10.76 5.35 21.52
CA ILE A 104 -9.52 6.16 21.60
C ILE A 104 -9.06 6.29 23.06
N MET A 105 -9.99 6.16 24.02
CA MET A 105 -9.72 6.16 25.44
C MET A 105 -10.02 4.78 26.02
N PRO A 106 -9.09 4.14 26.75
CA PRO A 106 -9.31 2.79 27.26
C PRO A 106 -10.38 2.83 28.35
N LEU A 107 -11.60 2.44 28.00
CA LEU A 107 -12.58 2.00 28.98
C LEU A 107 -12.08 0.64 29.48
N ILE A 108 -11.69 0.63 30.76
CA ILE A 108 -11.35 -0.49 31.64
C ILE A 108 -11.72 -1.84 30.97
N THR A 109 -10.72 -2.62 30.56
CA THR A 109 -10.80 -4.00 30.01
C THR A 109 -11.16 -4.25 28.53
N SER A 110 -10.68 -3.46 27.58
CA SER A 110 -10.47 -4.00 26.21
C SER A 110 -9.02 -4.46 26.08
N SER A 111 -8.81 -5.76 25.80
CA SER A 111 -7.47 -6.25 25.44
C SER A 111 -7.03 -5.47 24.21
N PRO A 112 -5.87 -4.79 24.23
CA PRO A 112 -5.43 -4.02 23.07
C PRO A 112 -5.30 -4.97 21.88
N LEU A 113 -6.00 -4.65 20.79
CA LEU A 113 -5.79 -5.38 19.54
C LEU A 113 -4.30 -5.27 19.18
N PRO A 114 -3.70 -6.37 18.68
CA PRO A 114 -2.32 -6.30 18.22
C PRO A 114 -2.21 -5.20 17.16
N ILE A 115 -1.30 -4.25 17.41
CA ILE A 115 -1.00 -3.16 16.48
C ILE A 115 -0.46 -3.80 15.21
N ASP A 116 -1.22 -3.68 14.12
CA ASP A 116 -0.84 -4.28 12.83
C ASP A 116 0.33 -3.51 12.19
N ASP A 117 1.10 -4.19 11.35
CA ASP A 117 2.26 -3.59 10.69
C ASP A 117 1.80 -2.70 9.53
N SER A 118 1.89 -1.38 9.74
CA SER A 118 1.53 -0.37 8.75
C SER A 118 2.28 -0.55 7.43
N ARG A 119 3.50 -1.09 7.48
CA ARG A 119 4.33 -1.33 6.29
C ARG A 119 3.66 -2.27 5.29
N ARG A 120 3.05 -3.35 5.77
CA ARG A 120 2.36 -4.32 4.92
C ARG A 120 1.28 -3.66 4.07
N TYR A 121 0.48 -2.78 4.67
CA TYR A 121 -0.60 -2.09 3.98
C TYR A 121 -0.10 -1.10 2.92
N PHE A 122 1.01 -0.40 3.17
CA PHE A 122 1.61 0.46 2.14
C PHE A 122 2.18 -0.34 0.97
N GLU A 123 2.82 -1.48 1.23
CA GLU A 123 3.36 -2.36 0.19
C GLU A 123 2.24 -2.99 -0.64
N GLU A 124 1.15 -3.44 -0.02
CA GLU A 124 -0.02 -3.96 -0.73
C GLU A 124 -0.74 -2.87 -1.54
N ALA A 125 -0.84 -1.64 -1.01
CA ALA A 125 -1.38 -0.51 -1.77
C ALA A 125 -0.59 -0.27 -3.07
N LEU A 126 0.74 -0.36 -3.04
CA LEU A 126 1.60 -0.23 -4.22
C LEU A 126 1.32 -1.32 -5.27
N LYS A 127 1.12 -2.57 -4.81
CA LYS A 127 0.73 -3.68 -5.69
C LYS A 127 -0.57 -3.38 -6.40
N ILE A 128 -1.57 -2.90 -5.68
CA ILE A 128 -2.88 -2.56 -6.25
C ILE A 128 -2.79 -1.35 -7.19
N GLU A 129 -1.98 -0.34 -6.83
CA GLU A 129 -1.77 0.86 -7.65
C GLU A 129 -1.14 0.53 -9.01
N SER A 130 -0.22 -0.45 -9.05
CA SER A 130 0.38 -0.93 -10.29
C SER A 130 -0.61 -1.53 -11.29
N LEU A 131 -1.79 -1.95 -10.82
CA LEU A 131 -2.83 -2.57 -11.64
C LEU A 131 -3.79 -1.57 -12.28
N LYS A 132 -3.61 -0.26 -12.02
CA LYS A 132 -4.52 0.80 -12.50
C LYS A 132 -4.71 0.77 -14.03
N ASP A 133 -3.66 0.43 -14.78
CA ASP A 133 -3.70 0.42 -16.24
C ASP A 133 -4.54 -0.71 -16.84
N PHE A 134 -4.89 -1.73 -16.04
CA PHE A 134 -5.76 -2.84 -16.42
C PHE A 134 -7.24 -2.56 -16.17
N ALA A 135 -7.56 -1.62 -15.29
CA ALA A 135 -8.94 -1.24 -15.01
C ALA A 135 -9.49 -0.30 -16.09
N VAL A 136 -10.10 -0.91 -17.11
CA VAL A 136 -10.68 -0.17 -18.25
C VAL A 136 -12.05 0.40 -17.90
N ALA A 137 -12.93 -0.39 -17.26
CA ALA A 137 -14.28 0.03 -16.93
C ALA A 137 -14.31 0.94 -15.69
N GLU A 138 -15.27 1.87 -15.63
CA GLU A 138 -15.41 2.79 -14.50
C GLU A 138 -15.65 2.06 -13.17
N GLU A 139 -16.42 0.96 -13.20
CA GLU A 139 -16.67 0.13 -12.02
C GLU A 139 -15.39 -0.53 -11.48
N ASP A 140 -14.52 -0.99 -12.39
CA ASP A 140 -13.25 -1.62 -12.05
C ASP A 140 -12.27 -0.59 -11.47
N GLN A 141 -12.26 0.62 -12.03
CA GLN A 141 -11.47 1.74 -11.51
C GLN A 141 -11.95 2.16 -10.12
N LYS A 142 -13.27 2.23 -9.92
CA LYS A 142 -13.86 2.51 -8.61
C LYS A 142 -13.48 1.46 -7.58
N LEU A 143 -13.55 0.17 -7.94
CA LEU A 143 -13.12 -0.93 -7.08
C LEU A 143 -11.65 -0.78 -6.64
N LEU A 144 -10.74 -0.50 -7.58
CA LEU A 144 -9.32 -0.29 -7.25
C LEU A 144 -9.13 0.92 -6.34
N ASN A 145 -9.75 2.05 -6.67
CA ASN A 145 -9.63 3.29 -5.90
C ASN A 145 -10.15 3.11 -4.46
N GLU A 146 -11.31 2.50 -4.28
CA GLU A 146 -11.84 2.19 -2.94
C GLU A 146 -10.89 1.28 -2.16
N THR A 147 -10.32 0.28 -2.81
CA THR A 147 -9.38 -0.64 -2.16
C THR A 147 -8.12 0.10 -1.72
N LEU A 148 -7.54 0.94 -2.59
CA LEU A 148 -6.39 1.78 -2.25
C LEU A 148 -6.69 2.70 -1.07
N VAL A 149 -7.87 3.32 -1.04
CA VAL A 149 -8.28 4.17 0.07
C VAL A 149 -8.31 3.39 1.38
N TYR A 150 -8.89 2.18 1.42
CA TYR A 150 -8.91 1.37 2.65
C TYR A 150 -7.51 0.94 3.08
N GLU A 151 -6.63 0.52 2.15
CA GLU A 151 -5.23 0.17 2.45
C GLU A 151 -4.49 1.35 3.10
N TYR A 152 -4.54 2.52 2.46
CA TYR A 152 -3.88 3.72 2.98
C TYR A 152 -4.46 4.17 4.33
N LEU A 153 -5.79 4.20 4.48
CA LEU A 153 -6.43 4.57 5.75
C LEU A 153 -6.03 3.64 6.89
N THR A 154 -6.00 2.32 6.63
CA THR A 154 -5.59 1.32 7.62
C THR A 154 -4.11 1.50 7.98
N ALA A 155 -3.25 1.77 7.00
CA ALA A 155 -1.83 2.02 7.22
C ALA A 155 -1.57 3.27 8.08
N TYR A 156 -2.29 4.36 7.78
CA TYR A 156 -2.19 5.60 8.56
C TYR A 156 -2.73 5.41 9.98
N LEU A 157 -3.86 4.74 10.14
CA LEU A 157 -4.43 4.45 11.45
C LEU A 157 -3.50 3.57 12.30
N ALA A 158 -2.90 2.55 11.70
CA ALA A 158 -1.89 1.72 12.37
C ALA A 158 -0.66 2.54 12.81
N ASN A 159 -0.16 3.46 11.97
CA ASN A 159 0.92 4.37 12.36
C ASN A 159 0.52 5.28 13.55
N MET A 160 -0.69 5.83 13.53
CA MET A 160 -1.20 6.67 14.62
C MET A 160 -1.32 5.88 15.92
N LEU A 161 -1.94 4.70 15.90
CA LEU A 161 -2.08 3.83 17.07
C LEU A 161 -0.71 3.45 17.65
N ARG A 162 0.27 3.14 16.78
CA ARG A 162 1.65 2.85 17.19
C ARG A 162 2.38 4.05 17.78
N ALA A 163 2.07 5.27 17.32
CA ALA A 163 2.64 6.49 17.88
C ALA A 163 2.04 6.79 19.26
N LEU A 164 0.72 6.62 19.42
CA LEU A 164 0.03 6.76 20.71
C LEU A 164 0.57 5.77 21.74
N SER A 165 0.71 4.48 21.37
CA SER A 165 1.21 3.45 22.29
C SER A 165 2.64 3.68 22.78
N LYS A 166 3.43 4.53 22.10
CA LYS A 166 4.80 4.90 22.51
C LYS A 166 4.84 6.12 23.42
N ASN A 167 3.79 6.95 23.40
CA ASN A 167 3.68 8.19 24.15
C ASN A 167 2.82 8.04 25.43
N ASP A 168 2.26 6.85 25.68
CA ASP A 168 1.66 6.51 26.97
C ASP A 168 2.76 6.42 28.05
N VAL A 169 3.08 7.57 28.64
CA VAL A 169 3.79 7.79 29.91
C VAL A 169 2.80 8.39 30.91
#